data_AF-A0A7C5UQY2-F1
#
_entry.id   AF-A0A7C5UQY2-F1
#
_cell.length_a   1.000
_cell.length_b   1.000
_cell.length_c   1.000
_cell.angle_alpha   90.00
_cell.angle_beta   90.00
_cell.angle_gamma   90.00
#
_symmetry.space_group_name_H-M   'P 1'
#
loop_
_entity.id
_entity.type
_entity.pdbx_description
1 polymer ?
#
loop_
_entity_poly.entity_id
_entity_poly.type
_entity_poly.pdbx_seq_one_letter_code
_entity_poly.pdbx_strand_id
1 'polypeptide(L)'
;MNRSAMPLFYRIAVIFSLLFNLVTIAVLIALPFLLRPILGQVMAELDGLENAVIETVVPVDQAMAVRGVSIHLRGPIQVRTTSGAPVSRAAVSMYLQGGYISGSADIVLPEGMELPITFTEDVVMSTTIPVRLSIPVAIPLKDTQVGAFAAHLKDLLSPLTQLLGIPR
;
A
#
# COMPACT_ATOMS: atom_id res chain seq x y z
N MET A 1 -30.05 42.26 75.68
CA MET A 1 -29.52 41.11 74.92
C MET A 1 -30.47 40.80 73.78
N ASN A 2 -30.19 41.29 72.58
CA ASN A 2 -31.10 41.28 71.43
C ASN A 2 -31.30 39.86 70.86
N ARG A 3 -32.48 39.25 71.08
CA ARG A 3 -32.87 37.93 70.55
C ARG A 3 -33.68 37.97 69.24
N SER A 4 -33.55 39.02 68.42
CA SER A 4 -34.44 39.24 67.26
C SER A 4 -33.80 39.04 65.88
N ALA A 5 -32.49 38.73 65.78
CA ALA A 5 -31.81 38.57 64.49
C ALA A 5 -31.81 37.13 63.91
N MET A 6 -32.08 36.11 64.73
CA MET A 6 -32.15 34.70 64.28
C MET A 6 -33.30 34.33 63.32
N PRO A 7 -34.51 34.95 63.34
CA PRO A 7 -35.61 34.54 62.47
C PRO A 7 -35.49 35.01 61.01
N LEU A 8 -34.85 36.16 60.75
CA LEU A 8 -34.72 36.69 59.38
C LEU A 8 -33.66 35.91 58.58
N PHE A 9 -32.50 35.65 59.20
CA PHE A 9 -31.41 34.90 58.58
C PHE A 9 -31.86 33.49 58.16
N TYR A 10 -32.56 32.77 59.04
CA TYR A 10 -33.08 31.43 58.71
C TYR A 10 -34.08 31.45 57.55
N ARG A 11 -34.97 32.44 57.48
CA ARG A 11 -35.94 32.57 56.38
C ARG A 11 -35.24 32.81 55.04
N ILE A 12 -34.24 33.69 55.01
CA ILE A 12 -33.44 33.96 53.82
C ILE A 12 -32.67 32.70 53.40
N ALA A 13 -32.06 32.00 54.36
CA ALA A 13 -31.32 30.76 54.10
C ALA A 13 -32.23 29.65 53.53
N VAL A 14 -33.45 29.49 54.06
CA VAL A 14 -34.43 28.52 53.55
C VAL A 14 -34.90 28.87 52.14
N ILE A 15 -35.26 30.13 51.87
CA ILE A 15 -35.69 30.57 50.54
C ILE A 15 -34.56 30.42 49.53
N PHE A 16 -33.33 30.80 49.91
CA PHE A 16 -32.16 30.66 49.06
C PHE A 16 -31.86 29.18 48.76
N SER A 17 -31.88 28.31 49.77
CA SER A 17 -31.69 26.87 49.59
C SER A 17 -32.77 26.26 48.70
N LEU A 18 -34.04 26.64 48.90
CA LEU A 18 -35.16 26.19 48.07
C LEU A 18 -34.99 26.64 46.61
N LEU A 19 -34.64 27.90 46.38
CA LEU A 19 -34.41 28.45 45.04
C LEU A 19 -33.24 27.72 44.36
N PHE A 20 -32.12 27.54 45.06
CA PHE A 20 -30.94 26.86 44.53
C PHE A 20 -31.24 25.41 44.18
N ASN A 21 -31.96 24.68 45.04
CA ASN A 21 -32.39 23.31 44.75
C ASN A 21 -33.35 23.27 43.56
N LEU A 22 -34.32 24.16 43.50
CA LEU A 22 -35.29 24.21 42.41
C LEU A 22 -34.62 24.48 41.06
N VAL A 23 -33.65 25.40 41.02
CA VAL A 23 -32.82 25.65 39.83
C VAL A 23 -31.97 24.42 39.50
N THR A 24 -31.35 23.78 40.48
CA THR A 24 -30.54 22.56 40.26
C THR A 24 -31.38 21.43 39.68
N ILE A 25 -32.59 21.20 40.19
CA ILE A 25 -33.53 20.21 39.67
C ILE A 25 -33.95 20.57 38.24
N ALA A 26 -34.28 21.84 37.98
CA ALA A 26 -34.64 22.29 36.64
C ALA A 26 -33.49 22.05 35.64
N VAL A 27 -32.24 22.33 36.03
CA VAL A 27 -31.05 22.07 35.20
C VAL A 27 -30.87 20.57 34.97
N LEU A 28 -30.99 19.73 36.01
CA LEU A 28 -30.88 18.27 35.87
C LEU A 28 -31.95 17.70 34.93
N ILE A 29 -33.15 18.25 34.96
CA ILE A 29 -34.23 17.85 34.04
C ILE A 29 -33.91 18.34 32.61
N ALA A 30 -33.42 19.57 32.44
CA ALA A 30 -33.15 20.15 31.12
C ALA A 30 -31.92 19.53 30.42
N LEU A 31 -30.90 19.16 31.19
CA LEU A 31 -29.62 18.65 30.69
C LEU A 31 -29.75 17.47 29.69
N PRO A 32 -30.52 16.40 29.94
CA PRO A 32 -30.69 15.32 28.97
C PRO A 32 -31.35 15.78 27.66
N PHE A 33 -32.26 16.75 27.69
CA PHE A 33 -32.89 17.28 26.46
C PHE A 33 -31.89 18.06 25.59
N LEU A 34 -30.90 18.71 26.22
CA LEU A 34 -29.85 19.43 25.52
C LEU A 34 -28.74 18.50 25.00
N LEU A 35 -28.36 17.48 25.77
CA LEU A 35 -27.27 16.56 25.42
C LEU A 35 -27.66 15.52 24.37
N ARG A 36 -28.92 15.04 24.40
CA ARG A 36 -29.43 14.03 23.47
C ARG A 36 -29.15 14.33 21.98
N PRO A 37 -29.53 15.50 21.44
CA PRO A 37 -29.32 15.79 20.02
C PRO A 37 -27.84 15.89 19.65
N ILE A 38 -27.00 16.44 20.54
CA ILE A 38 -25.55 16.59 20.30
C ILE A 38 -24.89 15.22 20.24
N LEU A 39 -25.15 14.36 21.23
CA LEU A 39 -24.59 13.01 21.25
C LEU A 39 -25.13 12.15 20.09
N GLY A 40 -26.39 12.31 19.73
CA GLY A 40 -26.97 11.64 18.56
C GLY A 40 -26.27 12.03 17.26
N GLN A 41 -25.97 13.32 17.06
CA GLN A 41 -25.23 13.79 15.88
C GLN A 41 -23.80 13.24 15.84
N VAL A 42 -23.10 13.23 16.98
CA VAL A 42 -21.74 12.68 17.06
C VAL A 42 -21.74 11.19 16.72
N MET A 43 -22.68 10.42 17.26
CA MET A 43 -22.80 9.00 16.94
C MET A 43 -23.07 8.78 15.45
N ALA A 44 -23.99 9.54 14.86
CA ALA A 44 -24.31 9.45 13.44
C ALA A 44 -23.10 9.79 12.53
N GLU A 45 -22.29 10.79 12.91
CA GLU A 45 -21.07 11.13 12.17
C GLU A 45 -20.01 10.04 12.30
N LEU A 46 -19.86 9.44 13.49
CA LEU A 46 -18.95 8.30 13.69
C LEU A 46 -19.40 7.08 12.89
N ASP A 47 -20.70 6.83 12.76
CA ASP A 47 -21.24 5.79 11.88
C ASP A 47 -20.98 6.10 10.41
N GLY A 48 -21.11 7.36 10.00
CA GLY A 48 -20.75 7.81 8.66
C GLY A 48 -19.28 7.56 8.35
N LEU A 49 -18.40 7.85 9.32
CA LEU A 49 -16.97 7.63 9.19
C LEU A 49 -16.60 6.14 9.10
N GLU A 50 -17.26 5.27 9.88
CA GLU A 50 -17.03 3.83 9.83
C GLU A 50 -17.44 3.23 8.47
N ASN A 51 -18.52 3.74 7.87
CA ASN A 51 -19.05 3.24 6.60
C ASN A 51 -18.43 3.90 5.36
N ALA A 52 -17.62 4.94 5.51
CA ALA A 52 -16.99 5.65 4.41
C ALA A 52 -15.88 4.80 3.74
N VAL A 53 -15.69 5.03 2.44
CA VAL A 53 -14.68 4.33 1.61
C VAL A 53 -13.81 5.38 0.94
N ILE A 54 -12.49 5.23 1.07
CA ILE A 54 -11.52 6.04 0.33
C ILE A 54 -11.27 5.37 -1.02
N GLU A 55 -11.63 6.06 -2.11
CA GLU A 55 -11.25 5.69 -3.46
C GLU A 55 -9.98 6.44 -3.84
N THR A 56 -8.88 5.70 -4.04
CA THR A 56 -7.60 6.31 -4.40
C THR A 56 -6.81 5.42 -5.35
N VAL A 57 -5.86 6.00 -6.08
CA VAL A 57 -4.97 5.28 -6.99
C VAL A 57 -3.60 5.20 -6.33
N VAL A 58 -3.16 3.98 -6.02
CA VAL A 58 -1.84 3.76 -5.42
C VAL A 58 -0.83 3.49 -6.53
N PRO A 59 0.20 4.34 -6.71
CA PRO A 59 1.27 4.08 -7.65
C PRO A 59 2.21 3.03 -7.08
N VAL A 60 2.44 1.94 -7.82
CA VAL A 60 3.45 0.93 -7.53
C VAL A 60 4.59 1.13 -8.51
N ASP A 61 5.76 1.57 -8.03
CA ASP A 61 7.00 1.65 -8.80
C ASP A 61 7.99 0.64 -8.20
N GLN A 62 8.00 -0.57 -8.74
CA GLN A 62 8.88 -1.64 -8.27
C GLN A 62 9.66 -2.25 -9.43
N ALA A 63 10.98 -2.34 -9.26
CA ALA A 63 11.85 -3.03 -10.19
C ALA A 63 11.70 -4.55 -10.00
N MET A 64 11.20 -5.25 -11.02
CA MET A 64 11.07 -6.71 -11.00
C MET A 64 12.23 -7.36 -11.75
N ALA A 65 12.94 -8.27 -11.08
CA ALA A 65 13.98 -9.08 -11.70
C ALA A 65 13.35 -10.24 -12.46
N VAL A 66 13.46 -10.23 -13.79
CA VAL A 66 13.08 -11.36 -14.63
C VAL A 66 14.31 -12.23 -14.80
N ARG A 67 14.30 -13.42 -14.17
CA ARG A 67 15.37 -14.43 -14.27
C ARG A 67 14.85 -15.61 -15.09
N GLY A 68 15.64 -16.08 -16.05
CA GLY A 68 15.37 -17.33 -16.76
C GLY A 68 14.58 -17.22 -18.06
N VAL A 69 14.59 -16.07 -18.74
CA VAL A 69 14.06 -15.99 -20.11
C VAL A 69 15.09 -16.63 -21.04
N SER A 70 14.75 -17.80 -21.58
CA SER A 70 15.52 -18.50 -22.61
C SER A 70 15.07 -18.02 -23.99
N ILE A 71 15.97 -17.35 -24.71
CA ILE A 71 15.73 -17.00 -26.10
C ILE A 71 16.30 -18.12 -26.98
N HIS A 72 15.40 -18.79 -27.69
CA HIS A 72 15.77 -19.78 -28.69
C HIS A 72 16.19 -19.06 -29.96
N LEU A 73 17.50 -18.90 -30.16
CA LEU A 73 18.05 -18.33 -31.39
C LEU A 73 18.02 -19.39 -32.50
N ARG A 74 16.89 -19.53 -33.19
CA ARG A 74 16.79 -20.39 -34.39
C ARG A 74 17.20 -19.62 -35.64
N GLY A 75 18.49 -19.57 -35.93
CA GLY A 75 18.98 -19.06 -37.21
C GLY A 75 20.50 -18.89 -37.27
N PRO A 76 21.09 -18.94 -38.49
CA PRO A 76 22.49 -18.61 -38.68
C PRO A 76 22.71 -17.11 -38.39
N ILE A 77 23.63 -16.80 -37.48
CA ILE A 77 24.03 -15.43 -37.18
C ILE A 77 25.39 -15.19 -37.82
N GLN A 78 25.53 -14.09 -38.55
CA GLN A 78 26.81 -13.66 -39.10
C GLN A 78 27.58 -12.92 -38.00
N VAL A 79 28.69 -13.48 -37.54
CA VAL A 79 29.61 -12.79 -36.63
C VAL A 79 30.86 -12.35 -37.37
N ARG A 80 31.38 -11.16 -37.03
CA ARG A 80 32.59 -10.62 -37.62
C ARG A 80 33.74 -10.76 -36.63
N THR A 81 34.83 -11.37 -37.08
CA THR A 81 36.05 -11.52 -36.29
C THR A 81 36.65 -10.16 -35.96
N THR A 82 36.80 -9.84 -34.68
CA THR A 82 37.33 -8.54 -34.20
C THR A 82 38.86 -8.52 -34.05
N SER A 83 39.50 -9.70 -34.03
CA SER A 83 40.96 -9.85 -33.97
C SER A 83 41.36 -11.26 -34.44
N GLY A 84 42.63 -11.47 -34.83
CA GLY A 84 43.11 -12.75 -35.36
C GLY A 84 42.74 -13.95 -34.47
N ALA A 85 41.89 -14.86 -34.98
CA ALA A 85 41.35 -15.98 -34.19
C ALA A 85 42.01 -17.31 -34.61
N PRO A 86 42.78 -17.98 -33.74
CA PRO A 86 43.40 -19.26 -34.06
C PRO A 86 42.35 -20.39 -34.09
N VAL A 87 42.36 -21.18 -35.17
CA VAL A 87 41.55 -22.38 -35.35
C VAL A 87 42.50 -23.57 -35.47
N SER A 88 42.45 -24.45 -34.47
CA SER A 88 43.30 -25.64 -34.45
C SER A 88 42.67 -26.82 -35.20
N ARG A 89 43.50 -27.59 -35.89
CA ARG A 89 43.11 -28.80 -36.65
C ARG A 89 42.02 -28.57 -37.71
N ALA A 90 42.07 -27.45 -38.41
CA ALA A 90 41.20 -27.21 -39.56
C ALA A 90 41.47 -28.27 -40.65
N ALA A 91 40.42 -28.88 -41.17
CA ALA A 91 40.54 -29.82 -42.28
C ALA A 91 40.85 -29.04 -43.57
N VAL A 92 42.02 -29.27 -44.14
CA VAL A 92 42.47 -28.61 -45.37
C VAL A 92 42.66 -29.69 -46.43
N SER A 93 42.11 -29.44 -47.62
CA SER A 93 42.39 -30.23 -48.81
C SER A 93 43.12 -29.36 -49.82
N MET A 94 44.26 -29.83 -50.29
CA MET A 94 45.06 -29.14 -51.30
C MET A 94 45.19 -30.04 -52.52
N TYR A 95 44.94 -29.45 -53.69
CA TYR A 95 45.20 -30.11 -54.96
C TYR A 95 46.62 -29.74 -55.42
N LEU A 96 47.50 -30.73 -55.42
CA LEU A 96 48.86 -30.62 -55.95
C LEU A 96 48.90 -31.39 -57.28
N GLN A 97 49.69 -30.92 -58.25
CA GLN A 97 49.78 -31.56 -59.58
C GLN A 97 50.02 -33.08 -59.45
N GLY A 98 48.96 -33.86 -59.60
CA GLY A 98 48.97 -35.33 -59.48
C GLY A 98 48.11 -35.95 -58.37
N GLY A 99 47.50 -35.18 -57.45
CA GLY A 99 46.61 -35.77 -56.43
C GLY A 99 46.06 -34.82 -55.38
N TYR A 100 45.05 -35.30 -54.64
CA TYR A 100 44.47 -34.60 -53.50
C TYR A 100 45.15 -35.04 -52.21
N ILE A 101 45.68 -34.09 -51.44
CA ILE A 101 46.16 -34.33 -50.07
C ILE A 101 45.16 -33.69 -49.12
N SER A 102 44.62 -34.50 -48.22
CA SER A 102 43.75 -34.05 -47.13
C SER A 102 44.49 -34.21 -45.80
N GLY A 103 44.50 -33.16 -44.98
CA GLY A 103 45.17 -33.14 -43.68
C GLY A 103 44.53 -32.14 -42.72
N SER A 104 45.06 -32.05 -41.51
CA SER A 104 44.70 -31.04 -40.52
C SER A 104 45.83 -30.02 -40.38
N ALA A 105 45.47 -28.73 -40.33
CA ALA A 105 46.41 -27.63 -40.11
C ALA A 105 45.86 -26.64 -39.08
N ASP A 106 46.74 -25.97 -38.35
CA ASP A 106 46.37 -24.86 -37.49
C ASP A 106 46.38 -23.57 -38.34
N ILE A 107 45.24 -22.88 -38.43
CA ILE A 107 45.07 -21.67 -39.23
C ILE A 107 44.71 -20.49 -38.32
N VAL A 108 45.10 -19.27 -38.71
CA VAL A 108 44.66 -18.04 -38.02
C VAL A 108 43.68 -17.33 -38.93
N LEU A 109 42.44 -17.17 -38.48
CA LEU A 109 41.43 -16.40 -39.20
C LEU A 109 41.76 -14.91 -39.07
N PRO A 110 41.90 -14.17 -40.17
CA PRO A 110 42.21 -12.75 -40.13
C PRO A 110 41.04 -11.93 -39.56
N GLU A 111 41.36 -10.74 -39.07
CA GLU A 111 40.35 -9.77 -38.65
C GLU A 111 39.41 -9.41 -39.80
N GLY A 112 38.14 -9.17 -39.49
CA GLY A 112 37.14 -8.73 -40.45
C GLY A 112 36.46 -9.83 -41.27
N MET A 113 36.80 -11.11 -41.07
CA MET A 113 36.09 -12.24 -41.69
C MET A 113 34.68 -12.41 -41.10
N GLU A 114 33.67 -12.60 -41.95
CA GLU A 114 32.31 -12.95 -41.54
C GLU A 114 32.17 -14.48 -41.45
N LEU A 115 31.79 -14.98 -40.27
CA LEU A 115 31.54 -16.39 -40.04
C LEU A 115 30.06 -16.65 -39.75
N PRO A 116 29.41 -17.57 -40.49
CA PRO A 116 28.11 -18.08 -40.12
C PRO A 116 28.26 -19.00 -38.91
N ILE A 117 27.70 -18.60 -37.78
CA ILE A 117 27.60 -19.46 -36.60
C ILE A 117 26.14 -19.89 -36.40
N THR A 118 25.97 -21.18 -36.12
CA THR A 118 24.68 -21.75 -35.74
C THR A 118 24.68 -21.96 -34.25
N PHE A 119 23.76 -21.32 -33.54
CA PHE A 119 23.53 -21.57 -32.12
C PHE A 119 22.60 -22.78 -31.98
N THR A 120 23.03 -23.79 -31.22
CA THR A 120 22.23 -24.99 -30.93
C THR A 120 21.67 -24.97 -29.50
N GLU A 121 22.08 -24.00 -28.68
CA GLU A 121 21.74 -23.91 -27.26
C GLU A 121 20.97 -22.62 -26.94
N ASP A 122 20.14 -22.70 -25.89
CA ASP A 122 19.30 -21.59 -25.43
C ASP A 122 20.13 -20.55 -24.67
N VAL A 123 20.03 -19.30 -25.08
CA VAL A 123 20.67 -18.18 -24.38
C VAL A 123 19.76 -17.70 -23.26
N VAL A 124 20.23 -17.82 -22.01
CA VAL A 124 19.50 -17.34 -20.82
C VAL A 124 19.95 -15.93 -20.48
N MET A 125 19.02 -14.98 -20.46
CA MET A 125 19.28 -13.61 -19.99
C MET A 125 18.64 -13.33 -18.63
N SER A 126 19.28 -12.45 -17.86
CA SER A 126 18.73 -11.87 -16.63
C SER A 126 18.62 -10.36 -16.83
N THR A 127 17.40 -9.82 -16.71
CA THR A 127 17.15 -8.39 -16.86
C THR A 127 16.21 -7.89 -15.77
N THR A 128 16.27 -6.59 -15.47
CA THR A 128 15.38 -5.93 -14.51
C THR A 128 14.50 -4.96 -15.27
N ILE A 129 13.18 -5.19 -15.22
CA ILE A 129 12.20 -4.34 -15.90
C ILE A 129 11.54 -3.44 -14.84
N PRO A 130 11.52 -2.11 -15.03
CA PRO A 130 10.78 -1.22 -14.13
C PRO A 130 9.28 -1.41 -14.36
N VAL A 131 8.56 -1.84 -13.33
CA VAL A 131 7.11 -2.02 -13.39
C VAL A 131 6.45 -0.83 -12.70
N ARG A 132 5.69 -0.05 -13.48
CA ARG A 132 4.90 1.09 -13.00
C ARG A 132 3.43 0.79 -13.18
N LEU A 133 2.73 0.51 -12.08
CA LEU A 133 1.31 0.21 -12.07
C LEU A 133 0.57 1.28 -11.28
N SER A 134 -0.60 1.68 -11.77
CA SER A 134 -1.52 2.57 -11.06
C SER A 134 -2.76 1.75 -10.73
N ILE A 135 -2.86 1.31 -9.49
CA ILE A 135 -3.92 0.38 -9.07
C ILE A 135 -4.99 1.21 -8.34
N PRO A 136 -6.22 1.30 -8.89
CA PRO A 136 -7.32 1.88 -8.15
C PRO A 136 -7.69 0.94 -7.00
N VAL A 137 -7.73 1.48 -5.79
CA VAL A 137 -8.10 0.76 -4.58
C VAL A 137 -9.26 1.47 -3.90
N ALA A 138 -10.18 0.66 -3.37
CA ALA A 138 -11.23 1.11 -2.47
C ALA A 138 -10.83 0.65 -1.07
N ILE A 139 -10.61 1.59 -0.15
CA ILE A 139 -10.18 1.34 1.23
C ILE A 139 -11.34 1.68 2.15
N PRO A 140 -12.10 0.69 2.66
CA PRO A 140 -13.15 0.94 3.65
C PRO A 140 -12.54 1.44 4.95
N LEU A 141 -13.03 2.55 5.49
CA LEU A 141 -12.46 3.18 6.69
C LEU A 141 -12.58 2.31 7.93
N LYS A 142 -13.66 1.53 8.06
CA LYS A 142 -13.81 0.49 9.11
C LYS A 142 -12.60 -0.45 9.25
N ASP A 143 -11.92 -0.75 8.14
CA ASP A 143 -10.80 -1.70 8.10
C ASP A 143 -9.44 -1.00 8.30
N THR A 144 -9.46 0.31 8.57
CA THR A 144 -8.27 1.14 8.81
C THR A 144 -8.15 1.54 10.28
N GLN A 145 -7.02 2.18 10.63
CA GLN A 145 -6.82 2.76 11.97
C GLN A 145 -7.87 3.83 12.32
N VAL A 146 -8.42 4.52 11.31
CA VAL A 146 -9.47 5.53 11.50
C VAL A 146 -10.78 4.87 11.95
N GLY A 147 -11.15 3.74 11.33
CA GLY A 147 -12.33 2.97 11.73
C GLY A 147 -12.21 2.43 13.15
N ALA A 148 -11.05 1.87 13.51
CA ALA A 148 -10.79 1.40 14.87
C ALA A 148 -10.89 2.53 15.91
N PHE A 149 -10.39 3.72 15.58
CA PHE A 149 -10.52 4.90 16.43
C PHE A 149 -11.98 5.35 16.59
N ALA A 150 -12.76 5.37 15.51
CA ALA A 150 -14.18 5.72 15.54
C ALA A 150 -14.99 4.74 16.39
N ALA A 151 -14.74 3.43 16.24
CA ALA A 151 -15.36 2.39 17.06
C ALA A 151 -15.02 2.57 18.55
N HIS A 152 -13.76 2.86 18.88
CA HIS A 152 -13.35 3.12 20.26
C HIS A 152 -14.04 4.36 20.85
N LEU A 153 -14.19 5.45 20.08
CA LEU A 153 -14.96 6.61 20.53
C LEU A 153 -16.43 6.26 20.78
N LYS A 154 -17.06 5.45 19.93
CA LYS A 154 -18.44 4.96 20.14
C LYS A 154 -18.56 4.15 21.43
N ASP A 155 -17.58 3.30 21.72
CA ASP A 155 -17.55 2.52 22.97
C ASP A 155 -17.42 3.41 24.20
N LEU A 156 -16.58 4.45 24.16
CA LEU A 156 -16.45 5.42 25.25
C LEU A 156 -17.74 6.22 25.49
N LEU A 157 -18.50 6.50 24.43
CA LEU A 157 -19.77 7.22 24.51
C LEU A 157 -20.95 6.31 24.83
N SER A 158 -20.81 4.98 24.69
CA SER A 158 -21.88 3.99 24.90
C SER A 158 -22.61 4.13 26.25
N PRO A 159 -21.94 4.37 27.39
CA PRO A 159 -22.66 4.54 28.66
C PRO A 159 -23.56 5.78 28.68
N LEU A 160 -23.12 6.87 28.05
CA LEU A 160 -23.87 8.13 27.99
C LEU A 160 -25.06 8.02 27.03
N THR A 161 -24.87 7.37 25.88
CA THR A 161 -25.95 7.15 24.91
C THR A 161 -27.03 6.22 25.45
N GLN A 162 -26.64 5.16 26.16
CA GLN A 162 -27.59 4.26 26.86
C GLN A 162 -28.37 4.98 27.96
N LEU A 163 -27.69 5.76 28.80
CA LEU A 163 -28.34 6.54 29.86
C LEU A 163 -29.35 7.52 29.29
N LEU A 164 -29.04 8.11 28.14
CA LEU A 164 -29.90 9.06 27.45
C LEU A 164 -30.92 8.38 26.52
N GLY A 165 -30.93 7.05 26.38
CA GLY A 165 -31.87 6.32 25.52
C GLY A 165 -31.70 6.62 24.02
N ILE A 166 -30.48 6.93 23.59
CA ILE A 166 -30.15 7.14 22.18
C ILE A 166 -29.90 5.76 21.55
N PRO A 167 -30.61 5.39 20.46
CA PRO A 167 -30.38 4.12 19.77
C PRO A 167 -28.97 4.07 19.16
N ARG A 168 -28.42 2.85 19.06
CA ARG A 168 -27.15 2.57 18.38
C ARG A 168 -27.27 2.71 16.88
#